data_AF-A0A2N6C9R7-F1
#
_entry.id   AF-A0A2N6C9R7-F1
#
_cell.length_a   1.000
_cell.length_b   1.000
_cell.length_c   1.000
_cell.angle_alpha   90.00
_cell.angle_beta   90.00
_cell.angle_gamma   90.00
#
_symmetry.space_group_name_H-M   'P 1'
#
loop_
_entity.id
_entity.type
_entity.pdbx_description
1 polymer ?
#
loop_
_entity_poly.entity_id
_entity_poly.type
_entity_poly.pdbx_seq_one_letter_code
_entity_poly.pdbx_strand_id
1 'polypeptide(L)' 'MQSFFKPIIEKCDGCERIIAEDNERFCKTYANPEAKWRNGFCNFATHAKPEIIVQKVRINPLKASKRASGK' A
#
# COMPACT_ATOMS: atom_id res chain seq x y z
N MET A 1 0.97 15.99 25.84
CA MET A 1 0.87 15.81 24.39
C MET A 1 0.57 14.33 24.16
N GLN A 2 -0.70 13.97 23.99
CA GLN A 2 -1.09 12.56 23.94
C GLN A 2 -0.68 11.99 22.58
N SER A 3 0.07 10.89 22.61
CA SER A 3 0.47 10.18 21.40
C SER A 3 -0.79 9.65 20.72
N PHE A 4 -1.15 10.23 19.58
CA PHE A 4 -2.34 9.84 18.79
C PHE A 4 -2.13 8.54 18.00
N PHE A 5 -0.99 7.87 18.20
CA PHE A 5 -0.60 6.68 17.47
C PHE A 5 -1.17 5.42 18.14
N LYS A 6 -1.85 4.59 17.34
CA LYS A 6 -2.30 3.25 17.70
C LYS A 6 -1.20 2.24 17.42
N PRO A 7 -1.10 1.16 18.22
CA PRO A 7 -0.10 0.13 18.02
C PRO A 7 -0.28 -0.55 16.66
N ILE A 8 0.82 -1.13 16.15
CA ILE A 8 0.82 -1.90 14.90
C ILE A 8 -0.04 -3.16 15.03
N ILE A 9 -0.55 -3.62 13.89
CA ILE A 9 -1.26 -4.91 13.78
C ILE A 9 -0.34 -5.97 13.18
N GLU A 10 -0.73 -7.25 13.23
CA GLU A 10 0.03 -8.37 12.66
C GLU A 10 0.40 -8.16 11.18
N LYS A 11 -0.49 -7.52 10.41
CA LYS A 11 -0.22 -7.19 9.00
C LYS A 11 0.91 -6.19 8.78
N CYS A 12 1.31 -5.45 9.81
CA CYS A 12 2.45 -4.54 9.74
C CYS A 12 3.77 -5.23 10.07
N ASP A 13 3.77 -6.45 10.63
CA ASP A 13 4.98 -7.11 11.09
C ASP A 13 5.96 -7.33 9.92
N GLY A 14 7.24 -7.03 10.17
CA GLY A 14 8.28 -6.98 9.13
C GLY A 14 8.38 -5.68 8.32
N CYS A 15 7.53 -4.68 8.56
CA CYS A 15 7.68 -3.37 7.91
C CYS A 15 8.81 -2.54 8.56
N GLU A 16 9.71 -1.98 7.75
CA GLU A 16 10.88 -1.20 8.22
C GLU A 16 10.49 0.14 8.88
N ARG A 17 9.22 0.52 8.76
CA ARG A 17 8.69 1.79 9.27
C ARG A 17 8.06 1.66 10.67
N ILE A 18 8.25 0.51 11.32
CA ILE A 18 7.83 0.27 12.69
C ILE A 18 8.86 0.88 13.64
N ILE A 19 8.39 1.65 14.61
CA ILE A 19 9.21 2.17 15.72
C ILE A 19 8.74 1.47 16.99
N ALA A 20 9.67 0.93 17.76
CA ALA A 20 9.39 0.47 19.11
C ALA A 20 9.63 1.65 20.07
N GLU A 21 8.61 2.03 20.83
CA GLU A 21 8.69 3.06 21.86
C GLU A 21 8.12 2.51 23.17
N ASP A 22 8.88 2.66 24.24
CA ASP A 22 8.67 2.02 25.55
C ASP A 22 8.48 0.49 25.46
N ASN A 23 7.23 0.04 25.33
CA ASN A 23 6.84 -1.39 25.28
C ASN A 23 5.91 -1.71 24.11
N GLU A 24 5.59 -0.72 23.27
CA GLU A 24 4.68 -0.89 22.14
C GLU A 24 5.37 -0.55 20.83
N ARG A 25 4.87 -1.15 19.75
CA ARG A 25 5.36 -0.91 18.39
C ARG A 25 4.34 -0.07 17.65
N PHE A 26 4.79 1.01 17.03
CA PHE A 26 3.96 1.97 16.32
C PHE A 26 4.40 2.14 14.87
N CYS A 27 3.48 2.55 14.00
CA CYS A 27 3.84 2.93 12.64
C CYS A 27 4.31 4.39 12.61
N LYS A 28 5.52 4.65 12.09
CA LYS A 28 6.05 6.03 11.92
C LYS A 28 5.18 6.92 11.02
N THR A 29 4.40 6.31 10.13
CA THR A 29 3.70 7.02 9.04
C THR A 29 2.20 7.16 9.30
N TYR A 30 1.59 6.15 9.92
CA TYR A 30 0.14 6.11 10.13
C TYR A 30 -0.18 6.08 11.62
N ALA A 31 -0.99 7.03 12.06
CA ALA A 31 -1.53 7.07 13.42
C ALA A 31 -2.50 5.90 13.71
N ASN A 32 -3.18 5.37 12.69
CA ASN A 32 -4.04 4.20 12.84
C ASN A 32 -3.73 3.16 11.73
N PRO A 33 -2.83 2.19 11.99
CA PRO A 33 -2.50 1.16 11.02
C PRO A 33 -3.68 0.23 10.72
N GLU A 34 -4.53 -0.08 11.70
CA GLU A 34 -5.71 -0.92 11.50
C GLU A 34 -6.67 -0.33 10.44
N ALA A 35 -6.98 0.95 10.56
CA ALA A 35 -7.85 1.65 9.60
C ALA A 35 -7.25 1.66 8.19
N LYS A 36 -5.92 1.80 8.07
CA LYS A 36 -5.26 1.75 6.76
C LYS A 36 -5.46 0.39 6.09
N TRP A 37 -5.21 -0.69 6.82
CA TRP A 37 -5.37 -2.07 6.32
C TRP A 37 -6.82 -2.47 6.08
N ARG A 38 -7.78 -1.85 6.79
CA ARG A 38 -9.22 -2.01 6.53
C ARG A 38 -9.64 -1.36 5.22
N ASN A 39 -9.09 -0.17 4.91
CA ASN A 39 -9.41 0.56 3.69
C ASN A 39 -8.65 0.04 2.45
N GLY A 40 -7.57 -0.72 2.63
CA GLY A 40 -6.84 -1.33 1.54
C GLY A 40 -5.40 -1.65 1.90
N PHE A 41 -4.61 -2.02 0.89
CA PHE A 41 -3.21 -2.35 1.08
C PHE A 41 -2.40 -1.13 1.56
N CYS A 42 -1.42 -1.35 2.45
CA CYS A 42 -0.53 -0.28 2.90
C CYS A 42 0.50 0.06 1.81
N ASN A 43 0.45 1.28 1.28
CA ASN A 43 1.36 1.74 0.21
C ASN A 43 2.84 1.79 0.62
N PHE A 44 3.12 1.78 1.91
CA PHE A 44 4.46 1.82 2.48
C PHE A 44 4.88 0.49 3.11
N ALA A 45 4.09 -0.58 2.95
CA ALA A 45 4.52 -1.90 3.37
C ALA A 45 5.77 -2.29 2.56
N THR A 46 6.91 -2.39 3.24
CA THR A 46 8.17 -2.85 2.64
C THR A 46 8.21 -4.38 2.54
N HIS A 47 7.50 -5.06 3.44
CA HIS A 47 7.44 -6.51 3.58
C HIS A 47 6.41 -7.18 2.68
N ALA A 48 5.40 -6.45 2.22
CA ALA A 48 4.36 -6.98 1.37
C ALA A 48 4.24 -6.10 0.12
N LYS A 49 4.15 -6.73 -1.05
CA LYS A 49 3.85 -6.05 -2.30
C LYS A 49 2.39 -6.34 -2.64
N PRO A 50 1.59 -5.35 -3.05
CA PRO A 50 0.28 -5.64 -3.58
C PRO A 50 0.47 -6.53 -4.81
N GLU A 51 -0.24 -7.65 -4.88
CA GLU A 51 -0.32 -8.43 -6.11
C GLU A 51 -1.02 -7.57 -7.16
N ILE A 52 -0.22 -6.89 -7.98
CA ILE A 52 -0.70 -6.20 -9.16
C ILE A 52 -1.09 -7.34 -10.10
N ILE A 53 -2.37 -7.72 -10.08
CA ILE A 53 -2.97 -8.49 -11.16
C ILE A 53 -2.92 -7.54 -12.35
N VAL A 54 -1.80 -7.53 -13.06
CA VAL A 54 -1.68 -6.90 -14.36
C VAL A 54 -2.61 -7.72 -15.25
N GLN A 55 -3.90 -7.38 -15.23
CA GLN A 55 -4.80 -7.74 -16.30
C GLN A 55 -4.12 -7.18 -17.53
N LYS A 56 -3.46 -8.07 -18.27
CA LYS A 56 -2.80 -7.78 -19.53
C LYS A 56 -3.93 -7.36 -20.44
N VAL A 57 -4.29 -6.08 -20.40
CA VAL A 57 -5.29 -5.49 -21.28
C VAL A 57 -4.71 -5.73 -22.66
N ARG A 58 -5.24 -6.77 -23.33
CA ARG A 58 -4.90 -7.07 -24.70
C ARG A 58 -5.48 -5.93 -25.52
N ILE A 59 -4.72 -4.86 -25.65
CA ILE A 59 -5.02 -3.82 -26.62
C ILE A 59 -4.96 -4.54 -27.97
N ASN A 60 -6.13 -4.66 -28.60
CA ASN A 60 -6.22 -5.32 -29.90
C ASN A 60 -5.50 -4.39 -30.91
N PRO A 61 -4.51 -4.87 -31.68
CA PRO A 61 -3.68 -4.02 -32.57
C PRO A 61 -4.51 -3.17 -33.55
N LEU A 62 -5.70 -3.63 -33.92
CA LEU A 62 -6.68 -2.87 -34.71
C LEU A 62 -7.09 -1.52 -34.07
N LYS A 63 -7.20 -1.48 -32.73
CA LYS A 63 -7.59 -0.26 -31.98
C LYS A 63 -6.42 0.72 -31.80
N ALA A 64 -5.18 0.24 -31.83
CA ALA A 64 -3.98 1.08 -31.84
C ALA A 64 -3.77 1.74 -33.21
N SER A 65 -3.96 0.98 -34.29
CA SER A 65 -3.80 1.48 -35.66
C SER A 65 -4.79 2.62 -35.98
N LYS A 66 -6.04 2.54 -35.48
CA LYS A 66 -7.05 3.60 -35.69
C LYS A 66 -6.72 4.92 -34.98
N ARG A 67 -5.89 4.91 -33.93
CA ARG A 67 -5.43 6.11 -33.23
C ARG A 67 -4.22 6.77 -33.91
N ALA A 68 -3.45 6.01 -34.69
CA ALA A 68 -2.29 6.53 -35.41
C ALA A 68 -2.70 7.29 -36.69
N SER A 69 -3.79 6.89 -37.33
CA SER A 69 -4.27 7.49 -38.59
C SER A 69 -5.14 8.75 -38.42
N GLY A 70 -5.22 9.31 -37.21
CA GLY A 70 -6.00 10.51 -36.90
C GLY A 70 -5.20 11.81 -36.82
N LYS A 71 -3.94 11.81 -37.27
CA LYS A 71 -3.12 13.03 -37.45
C LYS A 71 -3.03 13.39 -38.92
#